data_AF-A0A7U5JYD5-F1
#
_entry.id   AF-A0A7U5JYD5-F1
#
_cell.length_a   1.000
_cell.length_b   1.000
_cell.length_c   1.000
_cell.angle_alpha   90.00
_cell.angle_beta   90.00
_cell.angle_gamma   90.00
#
_symmetry.space_group_name_H-M   'P 1'
#
loop_
_entity.id
_entity.type
_entity.pdbx_description
1 polymer ?
#
loop_
_entity_poly.entity_id
_entity_poly.type
_entity_poly.pdbx_seq_one_letter_code
_entity_poly.pdbx_strand_id
1 'polypeptide(L)'
;MSSRKFRPCRHCDSSYIPARKMRCYDEKKIIHILADLTMGAPVEITLKDSKEFQHNGYYLQYDRKSYLVHFQPFGDPGVLEIDVSEICTIRYSS
;
A
#
# COMPACT_ATOMS: atom_id res chain seq x y z
N MET A 1 -7.76 -47.03 -21.59
CA MET A 1 -7.24 -45.81 -20.93
C MET A 1 -6.46 -45.01 -21.95
N SER A 2 -6.88 -43.78 -22.28
CA SER A 2 -6.15 -42.89 -23.19
C SER A 2 -5.95 -41.55 -22.50
N SER A 3 -4.70 -41.22 -22.17
CA SER A 3 -4.35 -39.95 -21.53
C SER A 3 -4.46 -38.83 -22.56
N ARG A 4 -5.41 -37.91 -22.34
CA ARG A 4 -5.51 -36.70 -23.15
C ARG A 4 -4.35 -35.78 -22.76
N LYS A 5 -3.26 -35.84 -23.53
CA LYS A 5 -2.13 -34.91 -23.40
C LYS A 5 -2.65 -33.48 -23.66
N PHE A 6 -2.59 -32.64 -22.65
CA PHE A 6 -2.86 -31.21 -22.72
C PHE A 6 -1.91 -30.59 -23.76
N ARG A 7 -2.45 -30.08 -24.88
CA ARG A 7 -1.66 -29.33 -25.87
C ARG A 7 -1.88 -27.83 -25.58
N PRO A 8 -0.85 -27.07 -25.19
CA PRO A 8 -1.00 -25.62 -25.08
C PRO A 8 -1.14 -25.05 -26.50
N CYS A 9 -2.23 -24.32 -26.74
CA CYS A 9 -2.49 -23.62 -27.99
C CYS A 9 -1.35 -22.63 -28.27
N ARG A 10 -0.72 -22.74 -29.44
CA ARG A 10 0.43 -21.91 -29.84
C ARG A 10 0.10 -20.42 -30.05
N HIS A 11 -1.18 -20.06 -30.12
CA HIS A 11 -1.67 -18.69 -30.29
C HIS A 11 -2.90 -18.42 -29.42
N CYS A 12 -2.90 -18.88 -28.16
CA CYS A 12 -3.78 -18.23 -27.19
C CYS A 12 -3.19 -16.86 -26.92
N ASP A 13 -3.80 -15.82 -27.50
CA ASP A 13 -3.53 -14.42 -27.20
C ASP A 13 -3.33 -14.31 -25.69
N SER A 14 -2.10 -14.03 -25.28
CA SER A 14 -1.85 -13.58 -23.92
C SER A 14 -2.62 -12.28 -23.81
N SER A 15 -3.82 -12.34 -23.25
CA SER A 15 -4.64 -11.17 -22.98
C SER A 15 -3.70 -10.16 -22.33
N TYR A 16 -3.41 -9.09 -23.06
CA TYR A 16 -2.53 -8.01 -22.62
C TYR A 16 -3.17 -7.48 -21.35
N ILE A 17 -2.75 -7.96 -20.18
CA ILE A 17 -3.22 -7.46 -18.90
C ILE A 17 -2.60 -6.08 -18.84
N PRO A 18 -3.37 -4.99 -19.03
CA PRO A 18 -2.79 -3.66 -18.94
C PRO A 18 -2.17 -3.57 -17.54
N ALA A 19 -0.90 -3.14 -17.48
CA ALA A 19 -0.23 -2.89 -16.22
C ALA A 19 -1.18 -2.11 -15.31
N ARG A 20 -1.61 -2.72 -14.19
CA ARG A 20 -2.62 -2.13 -13.31
C ARG A 20 -2.11 -0.76 -12.90
N LYS A 21 -2.75 0.32 -13.37
CA LYS A 21 -2.57 1.65 -12.79
C LYS A 21 -2.76 1.52 -11.28
N MET A 22 -1.78 1.98 -10.49
CA MET A 22 -1.89 1.99 -9.04
C MET A 22 -3.14 2.77 -8.64
N ARG A 23 -4.18 2.07 -8.20
CA ARG A 23 -5.39 2.67 -7.65
C ARG A 23 -5.14 2.94 -6.18
N CYS A 24 -5.49 4.14 -5.72
CA CYS A 24 -5.51 4.43 -4.29
C CYS A 24 -6.49 3.49 -3.59
N TYR A 25 -6.19 3.15 -2.34
CA TYR A 25 -7.10 2.41 -1.49
C TYR A 25 -8.23 3.33 -1.04
N ASP A 26 -9.41 2.75 -0.81
CA ASP A 26 -10.48 3.44 -0.10
C ASP A 26 -10.05 3.67 1.35
N GLU A 27 -10.50 4.78 1.96
CA GLU A 27 -10.14 5.15 3.34
C GLU A 27 -10.42 4.02 4.34
N LYS A 28 -11.55 3.32 4.20
CA LYS A 28 -11.87 2.15 5.04
C LYS A 28 -10.80 1.08 5.02
N LYS A 29 -10.18 0.85 3.87
CA LYS A 29 -9.10 -0.13 3.72
C LYS A 29 -7.82 0.37 4.38
N ILE A 30 -7.51 1.66 4.27
CA ILE A 30 -6.36 2.29 4.94
C ILE A 30 -6.52 2.18 6.46
N ILE A 31 -7.69 2.52 7.00
CA ILE A 31 -8.01 2.42 8.43
C ILE A 31 -7.83 0.98 8.94
N HIS A 32 -8.31 -0.02 8.20
CA HIS A 32 -8.10 -1.42 8.59
C HIS A 32 -6.62 -1.80 8.66
N ILE A 33 -5.81 -1.38 7.67
CA ILE A 33 -4.37 -1.64 7.70
C ILE A 33 -3.73 -0.95 8.91
N LEU A 34 -4.02 0.34 9.13
CA LEU A 34 -3.49 1.12 10.26
C LEU A 34 -3.85 0.51 11.62
N ALA A 35 -5.05 -0.03 11.75
CA ALA A 35 -5.50 -0.68 12.99
C ALA A 35 -4.70 -1.96 13.30
N ASP A 36 -4.16 -2.62 12.29
CA ASP A 36 -3.36 -3.85 12.42
C ASP A 36 -1.85 -3.57 12.55
N LEU A 37 -1.39 -2.35 12.24
CA LEU A 37 0.02 -1.98 12.35
C LEU A 37 0.45 -1.92 13.83
N THR A 38 1.63 -2.48 14.08
CA THR A 38 2.31 -2.37 15.38
C THR A 38 3.18 -1.12 15.42
N MET A 39 3.24 -0.45 16.57
CA MET A 39 4.11 0.72 16.75
C MET A 39 5.57 0.34 16.46
N GLY A 40 6.26 1.17 15.68
CA GLY A 40 7.61 0.94 15.19
C GLY A 40 7.68 0.07 13.93
N ALA A 41 6.55 -0.37 13.36
CA ALA A 41 6.56 -1.13 12.12
C ALA A 41 7.08 -0.26 10.96
N PRO A 42 8.04 -0.75 10.16
CA PRO A 42 8.49 -0.05 8.97
C PRO A 42 7.37 -0.09 7.91
N VAL A 43 7.01 1.08 7.39
CA VAL A 43 5.96 1.25 6.40
C VAL A 43 6.36 2.19 5.28
N GLU A 44 5.75 1.96 4.13
CA GLU A 44 5.81 2.82 2.95
C GLU A 44 4.44 3.46 2.75
N ILE A 45 4.40 4.80 2.77
CA ILE A 45 3.19 5.60 2.57
C ILE A 45 3.29 6.35 1.25
N THR A 46 2.27 6.26 0.42
CA THR A 46 2.12 7.08 -0.79
C THR A 46 0.96 8.01 -0.58
N LEU A 47 1.15 9.31 -0.80
CA LEU A 47 0.07 10.30 -0.67
C LEU A 47 -0.67 10.48 -2.00
N LYS A 48 -1.89 11.01 -1.93
CA LYS A 48 -2.74 11.26 -3.11
C LYS A 48 -2.16 12.33 -4.03
N ASP A 49 -1.51 13.34 -3.47
CA ASP A 49 -0.92 14.46 -4.23
C ASP A 49 0.47 14.11 -4.78
N SER A 50 1.21 13.22 -4.10
CA SER A 50 2.56 12.79 -4.47
C SER A 50 2.61 11.31 -4.87
N LYS A 51 1.77 10.88 -5.82
CA LYS A 51 1.67 9.46 -6.24
C LYS A 51 2.97 8.85 -6.77
N GLU A 52 3.93 9.68 -7.13
CA GLU A 52 5.26 9.28 -7.61
C GLU A 52 6.29 9.12 -6.49
N PHE A 53 6.00 9.64 -5.29
CA PHE A 53 6.91 9.62 -4.14
C PHE A 53 6.36 8.72 -3.03
N GLN A 54 7.24 7.86 -2.52
CA GLN A 54 6.96 7.00 -1.39
C GLN A 54 7.72 7.52 -0.17
N HIS A 55 6.98 7.71 0.92
CA HIS A 55 7.54 8.08 2.21
C HIS A 55 7.80 6.80 3.01
N ASN A 56 9.08 6.54 3.28
CA ASN A 56 9.51 5.36 4.01
C ASN A 56 9.88 5.75 5.44
N GLY A 57 9.39 4.98 6.41
CA GLY A 57 9.51 5.36 7.81
C GLY A 57 8.90 4.34 8.76
N TYR A 58 8.83 4.72 10.02
CA TYR A 58 8.22 3.93 11.07
C TYR A 58 6.81 4.45 11.37
N TYR A 59 5.84 3.55 11.36
CA TYR A 59 4.51 3.85 11.89
C TYR A 59 4.60 3.97 13.42
N LEU A 60 4.03 5.03 13.97
CA LEU A 60 4.02 5.23 15.43
C LEU A 60 2.62 4.96 15.99
N GLN A 61 1.62 5.68 15.51
CA GLN A 61 0.27 5.62 16.06
C GLN A 61 -0.76 6.11 15.04
N TYR A 62 -1.98 5.58 15.13
CA TYR A 62 -3.15 6.09 14.45
C TYR A 62 -4.15 6.64 15.47
N ASP A 63 -4.46 7.93 15.38
CA ASP A 63 -5.52 8.56 16.17
C ASP A 63 -6.87 8.46 15.45
N ARG A 64 -7.77 7.66 16.03
CA ARG A 64 -9.12 7.43 15.51
C ARG A 64 -10.04 8.64 15.60
N LYS A 65 -9.76 9.60 16.49
CA LYS A 65 -10.61 10.78 16.67
C LYS A 65 -10.35 11.82 15.60
N SER A 66 -9.07 12.08 15.33
CA SER A 66 -8.62 13.07 14.35
C SER A 66 -8.39 12.48 12.96
N TYR A 67 -8.41 11.15 12.82
CA TYR A 67 -8.06 10.44 11.58
C TYR A 67 -6.64 10.77 11.11
N LEU A 68 -5.71 10.94 12.06
CA LEU A 68 -4.30 11.25 11.80
C LEU A 68 -3.40 10.05 12.08
N VAL A 69 -2.39 9.88 11.24
CA VAL A 69 -1.32 8.90 11.42
C VAL A 69 -0.05 9.63 11.83
N HIS A 70 0.53 9.22 12.94
CA HIS A 70 1.87 9.62 13.37
C HIS A 70 2.89 8.70 12.72
N PHE A 71 3.80 9.30 11.97
CA PHE A 71 4.78 8.61 11.14
C PHE A 71 6.15 9.28 11.30
N GLN A 72 7.20 8.48 11.44
CA GLN A 72 8.56 8.97 11.54
C GLN A 72 9.36 8.57 10.29
N PRO A 73 9.78 9.51 9.42
CA PRO A 73 10.62 9.20 8.26
C PRO A 73 11.96 8.56 8.65
N PHE A 74 12.50 7.69 7.79
CA PHE A 74 13.84 7.14 8.02
C PHE A 74 14.91 8.24 7.96
N GLY A 75 15.82 8.22 8.93
CA GLY A 75 16.91 9.19 9.02
C GLY A 75 16.50 10.55 9.59
N ASP A 76 15.22 10.75 9.93
CA ASP A 76 14.69 11.97 10.53
C ASP A 76 14.13 11.66 11.94
N PRO A 77 14.56 12.36 13.01
CA PRO A 77 13.94 12.23 14.33
C PRO A 77 12.54 12.86 14.41
N GLY A 78 12.15 13.67 13.43
CA GLY A 78 10.85 14.35 13.37
C GLY A 78 9.68 13.40 13.20
N VAL A 79 8.59 13.70 13.90
CA VAL A 79 7.30 13.02 13.72
C VAL A 79 6.44 13.87 12.78
N LEU A 80 5.91 13.22 11.75
CA LEU A 80 4.94 13.79 10.83
C LEU A 80 3.54 13.28 11.20
N GLU A 81 2.57 14.18 11.09
CA GLU A 81 1.15 13.86 11.20
C GLU A 81 0.55 13.90 9.80
N ILE A 82 -0.04 12.78 9.36
CA ILE A 82 -0.60 12.63 8.01
C ILE A 82 -2.09 12.30 8.15
N ASP A 83 -2.93 13.05 7.45
CA ASP A 83 -4.36 12.75 7.41
C ASP A 83 -4.60 11.47 6.60
N VAL A 84 -5.40 10.55 7.14
CA VAL A 84 -5.76 9.30 6.46
C VAL A 84 -6.40 9.55 5.10
N SER A 85 -7.13 10.66 4.95
CA SER A 85 -7.74 11.07 3.68
C SER A 85 -6.71 11.51 2.64
N GLU A 86 -5.49 11.86 3.01
CA GLU A 86 -4.40 12.19 2.08
C GLU A 86 -3.61 10.95 1.64
N ILE A 87 -3.72 9.84 2.38
CA ILE A 87 -3.02 8.61 2.05
C ILE A 87 -3.68 7.95 0.84
N CYS A 88 -2.88 7.64 -0.18
CA CYS A 88 -3.29 6.85 -1.33
C CYS A 88 -3.07 5.36 -1.06
N THR A 89 -1.89 4.96 -0.59
CA THR A 89 -1.59 3.58 -0.20
C THR A 89 -0.65 3.53 0.99
N ILE A 90 -0.79 2.49 1.82
CA ILE A 90 0.14 2.15 2.90
C ILE A 90 0.49 0.66 2.83
N ARG A 91 1.76 0.32 3.01
CA ARG A 91 2.27 -1.06 2.97
C ARG A 91 3.36 -1.27 4.02
N TYR A 92 3.55 -2.50 4.45
CA TYR A 92 4.74 -2.88 5.21
C TYR A 92 5.98 -2.78 4.32
N SER A 93 7.03 -2.15 4.83
CA SER A 93 8.36 -2.23 4.24
C SER A 93 8.97 -3.58 4.66
N SER A 94 9.37 -4.40 3.68
CA SER A 94 10.07 -5.69 3.90
C SER A 94 11.57 -5.53 3.79
#